data_AF-A0A7C1PD33-F1
#
_entry.id   AF-A0A7C1PD33-F1
#
_cell.length_a   1.000
_cell.length_b   1.000
_cell.length_c   1.000
_cell.angle_alpha   90.00
_cell.angle_beta   90.00
_cell.angle_gamma   90.00
#
_symmetry.space_group_name_H-M   'P 1'
#
loop_
_entity.id
_entity.type
_entity.pdbx_description
1 polymer ?
#
loop_
_entity_poly.entity_id
_entity_poly.type
_entity_poly.pdbx_seq_one_letter_code
_entity_poly.pdbx_strand_id
1 'polypeptide(L)'
;MVTTAGRIGWCAVTLLWVGLAAYGFGLWSAYEQRPGEIPDAADGTVSFSGPTGVWRVLMFVHPHCPCSQASVLELRRLLHQLAGTAAVGSVQAVVFVVRPPDAPAGWEQGELLHDLSTDPEVSVALDSGGQEAKRWKAATSGHVIVLDPQGRLRFRGGITPGRGQQGSSLGSQRIMQMIQEASRSVGVDGSRAFERDGKKTSGEPMQVVTAPVYGCPLWTPGSEGSGRGLAGDDPE
;
A
#
# COMPACT_ATOMS: atom_id res chain seq x y z
N MET A 1 19.76 49.15 -25.45
CA MET A 1 20.95 48.36 -25.10
C MET A 1 20.90 48.04 -23.62
N VAL A 2 20.81 46.77 -23.22
CA VAL A 2 20.88 46.39 -21.80
C VAL A 2 22.32 46.57 -21.35
N THR A 3 22.55 47.44 -20.36
CA THR A 3 23.89 47.68 -19.80
C THR A 3 24.45 46.41 -19.17
N THR A 4 25.78 46.28 -19.10
CA THR A 4 26.45 45.13 -18.46
C THR A 4 25.97 44.91 -17.01
N ALA A 5 25.69 46.00 -16.28
CA ALA A 5 25.09 45.96 -14.94
C ALA A 5 23.67 45.36 -14.95
N GLY A 6 22.85 45.70 -15.95
CA GLY A 6 21.53 45.09 -16.15
C GLY A 6 21.62 43.60 -16.46
N ARG A 7 22.62 43.17 -17.24
CA ARG A 7 22.86 41.74 -17.53
C ARG A 7 23.25 40.95 -16.27
N ILE A 8 24.14 41.49 -15.43
CA ILE A 8 24.55 40.87 -14.17
C ILE A 8 23.37 40.75 -13.20
N GLY A 9 22.55 41.81 -13.08
CA GLY A 9 21.34 41.79 -12.26
C GLY A 9 20.35 40.70 -12.71
N TRP A 10 20.09 40.60 -14.00
CA TRP A 10 19.23 39.54 -14.55
C TRP A 10 19.79 38.13 -14.34
N CYS A 11 21.11 37.93 -14.50
CA CYS A 11 21.75 36.66 -14.20
C CYS A 11 21.58 36.28 -12.72
N ALA A 12 21.79 37.22 -11.79
CA ALA A 12 21.64 36.97 -10.36
C ALA A 12 20.19 36.60 -9.98
N VAL A 13 19.20 37.34 -10.50
CA VAL A 13 17.77 37.03 -10.30
C VAL A 13 17.41 35.66 -10.88
N THR A 14 17.92 35.34 -12.07
CA THR A 14 17.68 34.04 -12.72
C THR A 14 18.29 32.89 -11.91
N LEU A 15 19.54 33.04 -11.45
CA LEU A 15 20.20 32.03 -10.62
C LEU A 15 19.49 31.85 -9.27
N LEU A 16 19.03 32.94 -8.64
CA LEU A 16 18.25 32.86 -7.42
C LEU A 16 16.92 32.14 -7.64
N TRP A 17 16.19 32.46 -8.71
CA TRP A 17 14.93 31.79 -9.04
C TRP A 17 15.13 30.30 -9.32
N VAL A 18 16.14 29.93 -10.12
CA VAL A 18 16.50 28.53 -10.38
C VAL A 18 16.89 27.82 -9.08
N GLY A 19 17.67 28.47 -8.21
CA GLY A 19 18.06 27.92 -6.92
C GLY A 19 16.86 27.66 -6.00
N LEU A 20 15.92 28.60 -5.91
CA LEU A 20 14.68 28.44 -5.13
C LEU A 20 13.79 27.34 -5.71
N ALA A 21 13.64 27.27 -7.03
CA ALA A 21 12.87 26.23 -7.71
C ALA A 21 13.48 24.84 -7.46
N ALA A 22 14.80 24.69 -7.60
CA ALA A 22 15.52 23.45 -7.33
C ALA A 22 15.41 23.03 -5.86
N TYR A 23 15.50 23.99 -4.93
CA TYR A 23 15.31 23.72 -3.50
C TYR A 23 13.88 23.27 -3.19
N GLY A 24 12.86 23.95 -3.74
CA GLY A 24 11.46 23.58 -3.60
C GLY A 24 11.18 22.17 -4.15
N PHE A 25 11.72 21.85 -5.33
CA PHE A 25 11.64 20.50 -5.90
C PHE A 25 12.33 19.45 -5.02
N GLY A 26 13.48 19.79 -4.44
CA GLY A 26 14.17 18.93 -3.47
C GLY A 26 13.33 18.61 -2.23
N LEU A 27 12.66 19.62 -1.65
CA LEU A 27 11.75 19.44 -0.52
C LEU A 27 10.52 18.59 -0.88
N TRP A 28 9.93 18.82 -2.05
CA TRP A 28 8.80 18.05 -2.57
C TRP A 28 9.18 16.57 -2.74
N SER A 29 10.29 16.30 -3.44
CA SER A 29 10.78 14.94 -3.68
C SER A 29 11.11 14.22 -2.37
N ALA A 30 11.72 14.93 -1.41
CA ALA A 30 11.96 14.38 -0.09
C ALA A 30 10.67 14.05 0.67
N TYR A 31 9.61 14.85 0.51
CA TYR A 31 8.31 14.54 1.10
C TYR A 31 7.68 13.27 0.49
N GLU A 32 7.67 13.14 -0.82
CA GLU A 32 7.08 11.99 -1.51
C GLU A 32 7.81 10.67 -1.18
N GLN A 33 9.11 10.73 -0.96
CA GLN A 33 9.96 9.59 -0.62
C GLN A 33 10.08 9.33 0.88
N ARG A 34 9.41 10.11 1.75
CA ARG A 34 9.36 9.80 3.19
C ARG A 34 8.38 8.66 3.43
N PRO A 35 8.84 7.48 3.87
CA PRO A 35 7.94 6.38 4.18
C PRO A 35 7.03 6.73 5.37
N GLY A 36 5.83 6.19 5.34
CA GLY A 36 4.92 6.17 6.49
C GLY A 36 5.31 5.08 7.49
N GLU A 37 4.59 5.06 8.60
CA GLU A 37 4.84 4.11 9.68
C GLU A 37 4.42 2.68 9.29
N ILE A 38 5.29 1.72 9.62
CA ILE A 38 5.06 0.28 9.53
C ILE A 38 5.37 -0.29 10.91
N PRO A 39 4.40 -0.33 11.83
CA PRO A 39 4.62 -0.91 13.14
C PRO A 39 5.04 -2.37 13.02
N ASP A 40 5.97 -2.81 13.88
CA ASP A 40 6.45 -4.19 13.89
C ASP A 40 5.29 -5.17 14.07
N ALA A 41 5.23 -6.18 13.21
CA ALA A 41 4.30 -7.29 13.39
C ALA A 41 4.64 -7.97 14.73
N ALA A 42 3.70 -8.05 15.66
CA ALA A 42 3.92 -8.90 16.83
C ALA A 42 4.10 -10.34 16.33
N ASP A 43 5.07 -11.06 16.87
CA ASP A 43 5.42 -12.40 16.43
C ASP A 43 4.18 -13.30 16.30
N GLY A 44 3.91 -13.71 15.06
CA GLY A 44 3.14 -14.92 14.72
C GLY A 44 1.66 -15.00 15.11
N THR A 45 1.00 -13.96 15.62
CA THR A 45 -0.33 -14.11 16.25
C THR A 45 -1.53 -13.65 15.42
N VAL A 46 -1.31 -13.01 14.27
CA VAL A 46 -2.43 -12.54 13.44
C VAL A 46 -2.77 -13.57 12.36
N SER A 47 -3.79 -14.37 12.63
CA SER A 47 -4.36 -15.31 11.66
C SER A 47 -5.54 -14.68 10.93
N PHE A 48 -5.61 -14.88 9.60
CA PHE A 48 -6.78 -14.52 8.80
C PHE A 48 -7.75 -15.70 8.76
N SER A 49 -9.01 -15.48 9.14
CA SER A 49 -10.06 -16.48 8.98
C SER A 49 -10.65 -16.38 7.57
N GLY A 50 -10.21 -17.25 6.66
CA GLY A 50 -10.73 -17.32 5.29
C GLY A 50 -10.35 -18.61 4.56
N PRO A 51 -10.84 -18.81 3.32
CA PRO A 51 -10.64 -20.04 2.54
C PRO A 51 -9.16 -20.46 2.37
N THR A 52 -8.72 -21.59 2.91
CA THR A 52 -7.33 -22.03 2.73
C THR A 52 -7.03 -22.38 1.26
N GLY A 53 -5.76 -22.37 0.86
CA GLY A 53 -5.34 -22.85 -0.46
C GLY A 53 -5.10 -21.76 -1.53
N VAL A 54 -5.27 -20.48 -1.20
CA VAL A 54 -4.99 -19.35 -2.10
C VAL A 54 -4.09 -18.32 -1.44
N TRP A 55 -3.26 -17.65 -2.24
CA TRP A 55 -2.54 -16.46 -1.83
C TRP A 55 -3.52 -15.32 -1.56
N ARG A 56 -3.27 -14.56 -0.50
CA ARG A 56 -4.11 -13.40 -0.15
C ARG A 56 -3.31 -12.13 -0.18
N VAL A 57 -3.85 -11.11 -0.83
CA VAL A 57 -3.31 -9.76 -0.82
C VAL A 57 -4.31 -8.86 -0.13
N LEU A 58 -4.03 -8.47 1.11
CA LEU A 58 -4.84 -7.53 1.87
C LEU A 58 -4.24 -6.13 1.71
N MET A 59 -5.05 -5.13 1.41
CA MET A 59 -4.62 -3.74 1.32
C MET A 59 -5.49 -2.86 2.22
N PHE A 60 -4.87 -1.94 2.94
CA PHE A 60 -5.57 -0.98 3.80
C PHE A 60 -5.47 0.42 3.19
N VAL A 61 -6.62 1.04 2.96
CA VAL A 61 -6.70 2.35 2.30
C VAL A 61 -7.57 3.34 3.06
N HIS A 62 -7.16 4.61 2.99
CA HIS A 62 -7.97 5.75 3.37
C HIS A 62 -8.79 6.25 2.15
N PRO A 63 -10.13 6.35 2.21
CA PRO A 63 -10.99 6.68 1.07
C PRO A 63 -10.66 8.01 0.37
N HIS A 64 -10.34 9.06 1.14
CA HIS A 64 -10.05 10.40 0.58
C HIS A 64 -8.57 10.71 0.31
N CYS A 65 -7.68 9.72 0.37
CA CYS A 65 -6.25 9.96 0.19
C CYS A 65 -5.80 9.63 -1.24
N PRO A 66 -5.11 10.54 -1.96
CA PRO A 66 -4.60 10.24 -3.30
C PRO A 66 -3.56 9.11 -3.31
N CYS A 67 -2.88 8.85 -2.19
CA CYS A 67 -1.99 7.68 -2.06
C CYS A 67 -2.74 6.36 -2.19
N SER A 68 -4.01 6.33 -1.77
CA SER A 68 -4.88 5.15 -1.88
C SER A 68 -5.21 4.83 -3.33
N GLN A 69 -5.56 5.85 -4.12
CA GLN A 69 -5.86 5.68 -5.54
C GLN A 69 -4.65 5.09 -6.28
N ALA A 70 -3.46 5.66 -6.07
CA ALA A 70 -2.22 5.13 -6.65
C ALA A 70 -1.95 3.67 -6.23
N SER A 71 -2.16 3.35 -4.95
CA SER A 71 -1.95 1.99 -4.43
C SER A 71 -2.94 0.98 -5.04
N VAL A 72 -4.21 1.32 -5.15
CA VAL A 72 -5.23 0.46 -5.78
C VAL A 72 -4.92 0.23 -7.26
N LEU A 73 -4.46 1.24 -7.99
CA LEU A 73 -4.03 1.07 -9.38
C LEU A 73 -2.83 0.13 -9.51
N GLU A 74 -1.84 0.23 -8.61
CA GLU A 74 -0.72 -0.72 -8.57
C GLU A 74 -1.17 -2.15 -8.18
N LEU A 75 -2.17 -2.28 -7.29
CA LEU A 75 -2.74 -3.58 -6.95
C LEU A 75 -3.38 -4.24 -8.17
N ARG A 76 -4.19 -3.50 -8.93
CA ARG A 76 -4.80 -3.98 -10.18
C ARG A 76 -3.75 -4.43 -11.19
N ARG A 77 -2.69 -3.62 -11.40
CA ARG A 77 -1.56 -3.98 -12.27
C ARG A 77 -0.89 -5.29 -11.82
N LEU A 78 -0.63 -5.42 -10.53
CA LEU A 78 -0.03 -6.62 -9.95
C LEU A 78 -0.92 -7.85 -10.16
N LEU A 79 -2.22 -7.76 -9.90
CA LEU A 79 -3.17 -8.87 -10.08
C LEU A 79 -3.27 -9.29 -11.56
N HIS A 80 -3.37 -8.32 -12.48
CA HIS A 80 -3.38 -8.61 -13.91
C HIS A 80 -2.10 -9.32 -14.38
N GLN A 81 -0.93 -8.92 -13.89
CA GLN A 81 0.34 -9.59 -14.20
C GLN A 81 0.42 -11.00 -13.61
N LEU A 82 -0.16 -11.21 -12.42
CA LEU A 82 -0.25 -12.52 -11.79
C LEU A 82 -1.25 -13.44 -12.51
N ALA A 83 -2.36 -12.92 -13.03
CA ALA A 83 -3.34 -13.70 -13.79
C ALA A 83 -2.72 -14.36 -15.04
N GLY A 84 -1.71 -13.74 -15.64
CA GLY A 84 -0.96 -14.30 -16.78
C GLY A 84 0.09 -15.35 -16.42
N THR A 85 0.40 -15.57 -15.13
CA THR A 85 1.54 -16.41 -14.70
C THR A 85 1.22 -17.40 -13.60
N ALA A 86 0.25 -17.12 -12.73
CA ALA A 86 -0.21 -17.98 -11.66
C ALA A 86 -1.46 -18.78 -12.08
N ALA A 87 -1.76 -19.87 -11.37
CA ALA A 87 -2.96 -20.64 -11.63
C ALA A 87 -4.22 -19.79 -11.41
N VAL A 88 -5.24 -19.97 -12.25
CA VAL A 88 -6.51 -19.23 -12.16
C VAL A 88 -7.11 -19.43 -10.75
N GLY A 89 -7.49 -18.32 -10.11
CA GLY A 89 -8.08 -18.34 -8.76
C GLY A 89 -7.07 -18.62 -7.62
N SER A 90 -5.77 -18.67 -7.90
CA SER A 90 -4.75 -18.89 -6.87
C SER A 90 -4.42 -17.66 -6.03
N VAL A 91 -4.90 -16.48 -6.42
CA VAL A 91 -4.69 -15.19 -5.74
C VAL A 91 -6.03 -14.51 -5.50
N GLN A 92 -6.26 -14.06 -4.26
CA GLN A 92 -7.42 -13.29 -3.85
C GLN A 92 -6.96 -11.94 -3.27
N ALA A 93 -7.53 -10.85 -3.75
CA ALA A 93 -7.28 -9.52 -3.19
C ALA A 93 -8.47 -9.03 -2.36
N VAL A 94 -8.18 -8.43 -1.20
CA VAL A 94 -9.16 -7.77 -0.35
C VAL A 94 -8.67 -6.36 -0.03
N VAL A 95 -9.47 -5.34 -0.36
CA VAL A 95 -9.19 -3.95 -0.01
C VAL A 95 -10.09 -3.53 1.14
N PHE A 96 -9.47 -3.19 2.27
CA PHE A 96 -10.10 -2.61 3.43
C PHE A 96 -10.14 -1.10 3.29
N VAL A 97 -11.34 -0.54 3.09
CA VAL A 97 -11.58 0.90 3.16
C VAL A 97 -11.79 1.26 4.63
N VAL A 98 -10.78 1.89 5.22
CA VAL A 98 -10.69 2.10 6.67
C VAL A 98 -11.48 3.33 7.06
N ARG A 99 -12.52 3.17 7.89
CA ARG A 99 -13.20 4.29 8.55
C ARG A 99 -12.71 4.40 10.00
N PRO A 100 -12.10 5.53 10.40
CA PRO A 100 -11.68 5.75 11.78
C PRO A 100 -12.87 5.70 12.76
N PRO A 101 -12.66 5.36 14.06
CA PRO A 101 -13.74 5.30 15.05
C PRO A 101 -14.57 6.59 15.16
N ASP A 102 -13.92 7.75 15.06
CA ASP A 102 -14.56 9.06 15.26
C ASP A 102 -15.18 9.64 13.98
N ALA A 103 -15.03 8.94 12.84
CA ALA A 103 -15.55 9.42 11.58
C ALA A 103 -17.05 9.15 11.46
N PRO A 104 -17.84 10.09 10.89
CA PRO A 104 -19.28 9.92 10.73
C PRO A 104 -19.61 8.73 9.82
N ALA A 105 -20.80 8.16 9.98
CA ALA A 105 -21.29 7.13 9.08
C ALA A 105 -21.30 7.64 7.63
N GLY A 106 -20.81 6.82 6.69
CA GLY A 106 -20.70 7.20 5.29
C GLY A 106 -19.46 8.01 4.93
N TRP A 107 -18.55 8.28 5.87
CA TRP A 107 -17.26 8.90 5.59
C TRP A 107 -16.41 8.09 4.59
N GLU A 108 -16.62 6.79 4.52
CA GLU A 108 -16.01 5.88 3.53
C GLU A 108 -16.49 6.10 2.08
N GLN A 109 -17.59 6.82 1.90
CA GLN A 109 -18.18 7.05 0.58
C GLN A 109 -17.34 8.01 -0.25
N GLY A 110 -17.25 7.72 -1.55
CA GLY A 110 -16.52 8.54 -2.50
C GLY A 110 -16.13 7.75 -3.74
N GLU A 111 -15.37 8.39 -4.62
CA GLU A 111 -14.90 7.82 -5.89
C GLU A 111 -14.13 6.51 -5.67
N LEU A 112 -13.21 6.47 -4.71
CA LEU A 112 -12.42 5.25 -4.45
C LEU A 112 -13.29 4.04 -4.09
N LEU A 113 -14.28 4.22 -3.21
CA LEU A 113 -15.17 3.13 -2.81
C LEU A 113 -16.07 2.72 -3.97
N HIS A 114 -16.56 3.67 -4.76
CA HIS A 114 -17.36 3.38 -5.95
C HIS A 114 -16.55 2.56 -6.96
N ASP A 115 -15.36 3.01 -7.32
CA ASP A 115 -14.46 2.34 -8.26
C ASP A 115 -14.12 0.91 -7.81
N LEU A 116 -13.81 0.74 -6.53
CA LEU A 116 -13.51 -0.57 -5.95
C LEU A 116 -14.74 -1.49 -5.95
N SER A 117 -15.94 -0.96 -5.69
CA SER A 117 -17.18 -1.76 -5.62
C SER A 117 -17.61 -2.32 -6.98
N THR A 118 -17.11 -1.73 -8.07
CA THR A 118 -17.36 -2.19 -9.45
C THR A 118 -16.30 -3.14 -9.98
N ASP A 119 -15.25 -3.40 -9.19
CA ASP A 119 -14.10 -4.21 -9.60
C ASP A 119 -14.35 -5.70 -9.34
N PRO A 120 -14.37 -6.57 -10.37
CA PRO A 120 -14.57 -8.00 -10.18
C PRO A 120 -13.31 -8.73 -9.66
N GLU A 121 -12.12 -8.14 -9.77
CA GLU A 121 -10.86 -8.78 -9.37
C GLU A 121 -10.54 -8.58 -7.88
N VAL A 122 -11.22 -7.64 -7.23
CA VAL A 122 -10.94 -7.23 -5.85
C VAL A 122 -12.20 -7.31 -4.99
N SER A 123 -12.11 -7.97 -3.84
CA SER A 123 -13.15 -7.89 -2.81
C SER A 123 -12.97 -6.63 -1.96
N VAL A 124 -14.04 -5.89 -1.73
CA VAL A 124 -14.01 -4.67 -0.90
C VAL A 124 -14.65 -4.94 0.44
N ALA A 125 -14.00 -4.49 1.52
CA ALA A 125 -14.52 -4.55 2.87
C ALA A 125 -14.42 -3.18 3.55
N LEU A 126 -15.48 -2.79 4.25
CA LEU A 126 -15.46 -1.57 5.07
C LEU A 126 -14.89 -1.91 6.46
N ASP A 127 -13.74 -1.34 6.80
CA ASP A 127 -13.13 -1.53 8.11
C ASP A 127 -13.62 -0.45 9.09
N SER A 128 -14.84 -0.66 9.59
CA SER A 128 -15.51 0.23 10.52
C SER A 128 -14.78 0.28 11.87
N GLY A 129 -14.27 1.46 12.23
CA GLY A 129 -13.49 1.68 13.45
C GLY A 129 -12.01 1.29 13.34
N GLY A 130 -11.55 0.94 12.13
CA GLY A 130 -10.17 0.53 11.87
C GLY A 130 -9.77 -0.76 12.59
N GLN A 131 -10.69 -1.69 12.79
CA GLN A 131 -10.46 -2.92 13.55
C GLN A 131 -9.48 -3.85 12.84
N GLU A 132 -9.64 -4.06 11.54
CA GLU A 132 -8.72 -4.87 10.75
C GLU A 132 -7.38 -4.17 10.56
N ALA A 133 -7.38 -2.86 10.32
CA ALA A 133 -6.16 -2.06 10.28
C ALA A 133 -5.38 -2.18 11.60
N LYS A 134 -6.04 -2.08 12.76
CA LYS A 134 -5.43 -2.30 14.09
C LYS A 134 -4.91 -3.74 14.25
N ARG A 135 -5.71 -4.74 13.88
CA ARG A 135 -5.35 -6.16 13.95
C ARG A 135 -4.07 -6.44 13.18
N TRP A 136 -3.96 -5.92 11.97
CA TRP A 136 -2.78 -6.06 11.13
C TRP A 136 -1.70 -5.01 11.41
N LYS A 137 -1.91 -4.10 12.37
CA LYS A 137 -1.07 -2.93 12.65
C LYS A 137 -0.79 -2.06 11.42
N ALA A 138 -1.69 -2.04 10.43
CA ALA A 138 -1.59 -1.14 9.30
C ALA A 138 -1.86 0.29 9.79
N ALA A 139 -0.86 1.17 9.65
CA ALA A 139 -0.95 2.57 10.08
C ALA A 139 -0.98 3.56 8.90
N THR A 140 -0.55 3.11 7.72
CA THR A 140 -0.32 3.95 6.54
C THR A 140 -1.23 3.53 5.40
N SER A 141 -1.83 4.48 4.67
CA SER A 141 -2.65 4.18 3.50
C SER A 141 -1.82 3.55 2.39
N GLY A 142 -2.35 2.50 1.75
CA GLY A 142 -1.63 1.69 0.76
C GLY A 142 -0.78 0.58 1.36
N HIS A 143 -0.90 0.31 2.66
CA HIS A 143 -0.21 -0.80 3.31
C HIS A 143 -0.76 -2.13 2.81
N VAL A 144 0.12 -3.02 2.39
CA VAL A 144 -0.19 -4.34 1.83
C VAL A 144 0.35 -5.43 2.74
N ILE A 145 -0.49 -6.45 2.97
CA ILE A 145 -0.16 -7.70 3.64
C ILE A 145 -0.34 -8.83 2.63
N VAL A 146 0.64 -9.73 2.49
CA VAL A 146 0.47 -10.95 1.70
C VAL A 146 0.56 -12.18 2.58
N LEU A 147 -0.44 -13.05 2.47
CA LEU A 147 -0.49 -14.35 3.13
C LEU A 147 -0.34 -15.46 2.09
N ASP A 148 0.38 -16.52 2.46
CA ASP A 148 0.46 -17.73 1.63
C ASP A 148 -0.81 -18.58 1.73
N PRO A 149 -0.94 -19.65 0.91
CA PRO A 149 -2.07 -20.57 0.96
C PRO A 149 -2.33 -21.23 2.33
N GLN A 150 -1.33 -21.25 3.22
CA GLN A 150 -1.43 -21.75 4.60
C GLN A 150 -1.81 -20.64 5.60
N GLY A 151 -2.05 -19.41 5.13
CA GLY A 151 -2.41 -18.26 5.96
C GLY A 151 -1.23 -17.61 6.68
N ARG A 152 0.02 -17.93 6.32
CA ARG A 152 1.21 -17.36 6.96
C ARG A 152 1.57 -16.03 6.31
N LEU A 153 1.93 -15.05 7.13
CA LEU A 153 2.43 -13.75 6.68
C LEU A 153 3.74 -13.90 5.90
N ARG A 154 3.78 -13.42 4.65
CA ARG A 154 4.97 -13.48 3.79
C ARG A 154 5.49 -12.11 3.39
N PHE A 155 4.61 -11.12 3.28
CA PHE A 155 4.98 -9.76 2.92
C PHE A 155 4.19 -8.75 3.74
N ARG A 156 4.85 -7.65 4.10
CA ARG A 156 4.26 -6.47 4.73
C ARG A 156 4.95 -5.21 4.22
N GLY A 157 4.24 -4.32 3.55
CA GLY A 157 4.86 -3.11 3.01
C GLY A 157 4.00 -2.38 2.00
N GLY A 158 4.59 -1.42 1.30
CA GLY A 158 3.91 -0.71 0.21
C GLY A 158 4.22 -1.32 -1.15
N ILE A 159 3.39 -0.99 -2.15
CA ILE A 159 3.58 -1.41 -3.54
C ILE A 159 3.74 -0.24 -4.52
N THR A 160 3.90 0.98 -4.02
CA THR A 160 4.15 2.19 -4.81
C THR A 160 5.61 2.66 -4.68
N PRO A 161 6.15 3.43 -5.64
CA PRO A 161 7.50 3.98 -5.56
C PRO A 161 7.60 5.22 -4.67
N GLY A 162 6.47 5.89 -4.39
CA GLY A 162 6.37 7.12 -3.61
C GLY A 162 4.92 7.48 -3.29
N ARG A 163 4.70 8.54 -2.50
CA ARG A 163 3.36 9.00 -2.10
C ARG A 163 2.56 9.44 -3.32
N GLY A 164 1.40 8.85 -3.55
CA GLY A 164 0.54 9.20 -4.69
C GLY A 164 1.14 8.86 -6.07
N GLN A 165 2.24 8.12 -6.12
CA GLN A 165 2.92 7.76 -7.36
C GLN A 165 2.53 6.36 -7.83
N GLN A 166 2.47 6.21 -9.14
CA GLN A 166 2.26 4.93 -9.84
C GLN A 166 3.57 4.47 -10.48
N GLY A 167 3.72 3.17 -10.69
CA GLY A 167 4.89 2.54 -11.30
C GLY A 167 5.48 1.43 -10.43
N SER A 168 6.46 0.74 -11.01
CA SER A 168 7.15 -0.37 -10.35
C SER A 168 7.76 0.04 -9.01
N SER A 169 7.64 -0.83 -8.01
CA SER A 169 8.25 -0.66 -6.70
C SER A 169 8.96 -1.93 -6.27
N LEU A 170 9.83 -1.83 -5.26
CA LEU A 170 10.45 -3.01 -4.65
C LEU A 170 9.38 -3.97 -4.10
N GLY A 171 8.30 -3.43 -3.50
CA GLY A 171 7.23 -4.25 -2.94
C GLY A 171 6.47 -5.05 -3.99
N SER A 172 6.01 -4.41 -5.07
CA SER A 172 5.27 -5.11 -6.13
C SER A 172 6.13 -6.18 -6.82
N GLN A 173 7.41 -5.91 -7.06
CA GLN A 173 8.36 -6.89 -7.61
C GLN A 173 8.53 -8.09 -6.69
N ARG A 174 8.65 -7.88 -5.37
CA ARG A 174 8.83 -8.97 -4.39
C ARG A 174 7.59 -9.85 -4.27
N ILE A 175 6.40 -9.26 -4.24
CA ILE A 175 5.15 -10.02 -4.21
C ILE A 175 5.03 -10.87 -5.48
N MET A 176 5.26 -10.27 -6.66
CA MET A 176 5.21 -10.98 -7.93
C MET A 176 6.17 -12.15 -7.97
N GLN A 177 7.45 -11.91 -7.63
CA GLN A 177 8.49 -12.94 -7.60
C GLN A 177 8.06 -14.12 -6.71
N MET A 178 7.62 -13.83 -5.48
CA MET A 178 7.24 -14.84 -4.50
C MET A 178 6.09 -15.73 -4.99
N ILE A 179 5.02 -15.13 -5.54
CA ILE A 179 3.85 -15.88 -5.99
C ILE A 179 4.17 -16.70 -7.25
N GLN A 180 4.98 -16.15 -8.17
CA GLN A 180 5.39 -16.87 -9.38
C GLN A 180 6.33 -18.05 -9.08
N GLU A 181 7.28 -17.88 -8.16
CA GLU A 181 8.18 -18.96 -7.74
C GLU A 181 7.39 -20.10 -7.09
N ALA A 182 6.43 -19.77 -6.22
CA ALA A 182 5.54 -20.75 -5.63
C ALA A 182 4.69 -21.47 -6.68
N SER A 183 4.14 -20.75 -7.66
CA SER A 183 3.32 -21.34 -8.73
C SER A 183 4.13 -22.31 -9.60
N ARG A 184 5.40 -21.98 -9.90
CA ARG A 184 6.30 -22.89 -10.63
C ARG A 184 6.63 -24.15 -9.83
N SER A 185 6.82 -24.04 -8.52
CA SER A 185 7.11 -25.20 -7.68
C SER A 185 5.95 -26.20 -7.61
N VAL A 186 4.70 -25.72 -7.71
CA VAL A 186 3.49 -26.57 -7.76
C VAL A 186 3.30 -27.20 -9.14
N GLY A 187 3.76 -26.55 -10.21
CA GLY A 187 3.62 -27.04 -11.60
C GLY A 187 4.61 -28.13 -12.04
N VAL A 188 5.59 -28.53 -11.21
CA VAL A 188 6.67 -29.46 -11.60
C VAL A 188 6.37 -30.94 -11.28
N ASP A 189 5.27 -31.29 -10.61
CA ASP A 189 5.03 -32.66 -10.12
C ASP A 189 3.90 -33.44 -10.84
N GLY A 190 3.80 -33.28 -12.17
CA GLY A 190 2.87 -34.05 -13.00
C GLY A 190 3.50 -35.21 -13.79
N SER A 191 4.83 -35.23 -13.98
CA SER A 191 5.48 -36.27 -14.77
C SER A 191 7.00 -36.31 -14.56
N ARG A 192 7.45 -36.91 -13.45
CA ARG A 192 8.68 -37.73 -13.35
C ARG A 192 8.96 -38.09 -11.89
N ALA A 193 8.74 -39.35 -11.56
CA ALA A 193 9.53 -40.01 -10.53
C ALA A 193 11.01 -39.91 -10.96
N PHE A 194 11.74 -38.97 -10.38
CA PHE A 194 13.19 -38.99 -10.36
C PHE A 194 13.60 -38.89 -8.91
N GLU A 195 14.15 -40.00 -8.43
CA GLU A 195 14.84 -40.12 -7.15
C GLU A 195 15.83 -38.96 -7.03
N ARG A 196 15.50 -37.97 -6.20
CA ARG A 196 16.43 -36.92 -5.83
C ARG A 196 17.05 -37.33 -4.51
N ASP A 197 18.32 -37.70 -4.59
CA ASP A 197 19.23 -37.86 -3.46
C ASP A 197 18.95 -36.83 -2.36
N GLY A 198 18.86 -37.33 -1.13
CA GLY A 198 18.41 -36.64 0.06
C GLY A 198 19.28 -35.47 0.49
N LYS A 199 19.22 -34.36 -0.24
CA LYS A 199 19.53 -33.05 0.34
C LYS A 199 18.25 -32.52 0.97
N LYS A 200 18.08 -32.78 2.27
CA LYS A 200 17.13 -32.06 3.13
C LYS A 200 17.27 -30.56 2.82
N THR A 201 16.33 -30.00 2.05
CA THR A 201 16.06 -28.57 2.15
C THR A 201 15.37 -28.42 3.50
N SER A 202 16.18 -28.25 4.55
CA SER A 202 15.70 -27.78 5.84
C SER A 202 14.78 -26.61 5.56
N GLY A 203 13.49 -26.77 5.91
CA GLY A 203 12.48 -25.73 5.79
C GLY A 203 12.83 -24.58 6.73
N GLU A 204 13.74 -23.72 6.31
CA GLU A 204 13.87 -22.41 6.92
C GLU A 204 12.53 -21.70 6.76
N PRO A 205 11.99 -21.10 7.83
CA PRO A 205 10.78 -20.31 7.73
C PRO A 205 11.05 -19.17 6.74
N MET A 206 10.46 -19.24 5.54
CA MET A 206 10.72 -18.21 4.53
C MET A 206 10.23 -16.86 5.08
N GLN A 207 11.22 -15.99 5.28
CA GLN A 207 11.19 -14.77 6.07
C GLN A 207 10.11 -13.81 5.60
N VAL A 208 9.49 -13.09 6.54
CA VAL A 208 8.56 -12.00 6.20
C VAL A 208 9.36 -10.90 5.49
N VAL A 209 9.01 -10.64 4.23
CA VAL A 209 9.62 -9.57 3.44
C VAL A 209 8.95 -8.26 3.80
N THR A 210 9.75 -7.23 4.06
CA THR A 210 9.24 -5.87 4.29
C THR A 210 9.64 -4.90 3.18
N ALA A 211 8.77 -3.92 2.92
CA ALA A 211 9.06 -2.83 2.00
C ALA A 211 8.48 -1.52 2.55
N PRO A 212 9.07 -0.35 2.25
CA PRO A 212 8.52 0.94 2.64
C PRO A 212 7.07 1.12 2.14
N VAL A 213 6.23 1.77 2.94
CA VAL A 213 4.88 2.19 2.54
C VAL A 213 4.90 3.69 2.35
N TYR A 214 4.61 4.18 1.15
CA TYR A 214 4.55 5.61 0.88
C TYR A 214 3.09 6.09 0.82
N GLY A 215 2.58 6.50 1.98
CA GLY A 215 1.21 6.96 2.11
C GLY A 215 0.98 7.84 3.33
N CYS A 216 -0.15 8.53 3.37
CA CYS A 216 -0.58 9.28 4.55
C CYS A 216 -1.05 8.30 5.64
N PRO A 217 -1.09 8.73 6.92
CA PRO A 217 -1.71 7.93 7.97
C PRO A 217 -3.14 7.50 7.60
N LEU A 218 -3.53 6.28 7.95
CA LEU A 218 -4.92 5.81 7.77
C LEU A 218 -5.92 6.63 8.60
N TRP A 219 -5.44 7.22 9.68
CA TRP A 219 -6.12 8.24 10.47
C TRP A 219 -5.06 9.08 11.19
N THR A 220 -5.40 10.30 11.57
CA THR A 220 -4.57 11.13 12.45
C THR A 220 -4.88 10.79 13.91
N PRO A 221 -3.90 10.44 14.76
CA PRO A 221 -4.10 10.36 16.20
C PRO A 221 -4.57 11.72 16.74
N GLY A 222 -5.73 11.78 17.41
CA GLY A 222 -6.28 13.01 18.00
C GLY A 222 -7.59 13.56 17.41
N SER A 223 -8.30 12.82 16.55
CA SER A 223 -9.71 13.10 16.24
C SER A 223 -10.67 12.78 17.39
N GLU A 224 -10.17 12.16 18.46
CA GLU A 224 -10.84 11.99 19.73
C GLU A 224 -11.08 13.39 20.36
N GLY A 225 -12.20 14.03 20.02
CA GLY A 225 -12.74 15.15 20.82
C GLY A 225 -12.68 16.56 20.24
N SER A 226 -12.66 16.77 18.92
CA SER A 226 -12.94 18.11 18.33
C SER A 226 -14.39 18.21 17.80
N GLY A 227 -15.35 17.71 18.57
CA GLY A 227 -16.73 18.17 18.50
C GLY A 227 -16.89 19.47 19.28
N ARG A 228 -16.20 20.56 18.88
CA ARG A 228 -16.64 21.90 19.29
C ARG A 228 -17.87 22.22 18.46
N GLY A 229 -19.03 22.02 19.07
CA GLY A 229 -20.26 22.62 18.61
C GLY A 229 -20.05 24.12 18.42
N LEU A 230 -20.28 24.59 17.20
CA LEU A 230 -20.62 25.99 16.98
C LEU A 230 -22.03 26.17 17.54
N ALA A 231 -22.11 26.37 18.86
CA ALA A 231 -23.27 26.97 19.48
C ALA A 231 -23.34 28.42 18.99
N GLY A 232 -24.52 28.81 18.52
CA GLY A 232 -24.78 30.12 17.95
C GLY A 232 -24.65 31.23 18.98
N ASP A 233 -24.09 32.34 18.54
CA ASP A 233 -24.30 33.65 19.14
C ASP A 233 -25.33 34.38 18.25
N ASP A 234 -26.59 34.35 18.65
CA ASP A 234 -27.58 35.36 18.24
C ASP A 234 -27.40 36.56 19.18
N PRO A 235 -27.24 37.80 18.67
CA PRO A 235 -27.26 38.98 19.51
C PRO A 235 -28.71 39.46 19.75
N GLU A 236 -29.05 39.68 21.02
CA GLU A 236 -30.12 40.61 21.43
C GLU A 236 -29.73 42.08 21.18
#